data_AF-A0AAD3YT87-F1
#
_entry.id   AF-A0AAD3YT87-F1
#
_cell.length_a   1.000
_cell.length_b   1.000
_cell.length_c   1.000
_cell.angle_alpha   90.00
_cell.angle_beta   90.00
_cell.angle_gamma   90.00
#
_symmetry.space_group_name_H-M   'P 1'
#
loop_
_entity.id
_entity.type
_entity.pdbx_description
1 polymer ?
#
loop_
_entity_poly.entity_id
_entity_poly.type
_entity_poly.pdbx_seq_one_letter_code
_entity_poly.pdbx_strand_id
1 'polypeptide(L)' 'MKLSLNTTGLPLQDLVFGASVYFPPVFKAVLLGFFIWLVVHRQLRDWMYAGEIWHPLLMDLSFFALSVCLALVLLTIW' A
#
# COMPACT_ATOMS: atom_id res chain seq x y z
N MET A 1 19.40 36.15 -4.21
CA MET A 1 20.25 35.03 -3.80
C MET A 1 19.78 33.79 -4.54
N LYS A 2 20.59 33.23 -5.45
CA LYS A 2 20.24 32.03 -6.21
C LYS A 2 20.52 30.82 -5.30
N LEU A 3 19.48 30.29 -4.68
CA LEU A 3 19.56 29.09 -3.84
C LEU A 3 19.92 27.91 -4.75
N SER A 4 21.22 27.61 -4.82
CA SER A 4 21.74 26.44 -5.50
C SER A 4 21.40 25.20 -4.69
N LEU A 5 20.18 24.70 -4.85
CA LEU A 5 19.63 23.50 -4.19
C LEU A 5 20.22 22.18 -4.74
N ASN A 6 21.33 22.24 -5.47
CA ASN A 6 21.88 21.13 -6.26
C ASN A 6 23.24 20.66 -5.71
N THR A 7 23.39 20.66 -4.38
CA THR A 7 24.55 20.08 -3.69
C THR A 7 24.22 18.64 -3.32
N THR A 8 24.96 17.70 -3.92
CA THR A 8 24.94 16.27 -3.57
C THR A 8 25.34 16.11 -2.10
N GLY A 9 24.38 15.78 -1.23
CA GLY A 9 24.58 15.62 0.22
C GLY A 9 23.62 16.42 1.12
N LEU A 10 22.65 17.14 0.56
CA LEU A 10 21.57 17.76 1.34
C LEU A 10 20.55 16.71 1.79
N PRO A 11 20.16 16.66 3.08
CA PRO A 11 19.16 15.70 3.60
C PRO A 11 17.81 15.81 2.89
N LEU A 12 17.50 16.97 2.29
CA LEU A 12 16.29 17.16 1.47
C LEU A 12 16.32 16.34 0.17
N GLN A 13 17.49 16.11 -0.44
CA GLN A 13 17.59 15.34 -1.68
C GLN A 13 17.46 13.83 -1.40
N ASP A 14 18.05 13.34 -0.31
CA ASP A 14 17.84 11.97 0.16
C ASP A 14 16.41 11.74 0.66
N LEU A 15 15.77 12.75 1.26
CA LEU A 15 14.36 12.70 1.63
C LEU A 15 13.44 12.65 0.41
N VAL A 16 13.72 13.43 -0.64
CA VAL A 16 12.98 13.40 -1.91
C VAL A 16 13.23 12.10 -2.66
N PHE A 17 14.46 11.57 -2.65
CA PHE A 17 14.79 10.28 -3.26
C PHE A 17 14.12 9.12 -2.53
N GLY A 18 14.22 9.07 -1.20
CA GLY A 18 13.51 8.11 -0.37
C GLY A 18 12.00 8.20 -0.57
N ALA A 19 11.43 9.40 -0.58
CA ALA A 19 10.03 9.61 -0.94
C ALA A 19 9.73 9.08 -2.34
N SER A 20 10.60 9.30 -3.33
CA SER A 20 10.44 8.78 -4.71
C SER A 20 10.77 7.30 -4.89
N VAL A 21 11.32 6.61 -3.90
CA VAL A 21 11.56 5.17 -3.94
C VAL A 21 10.46 4.43 -3.16
N TYR A 22 9.97 5.02 -2.08
CA TYR A 22 8.85 4.47 -1.31
C TYR A 22 7.49 4.84 -1.91
N PHE A 23 7.27 6.06 -2.40
CA PHE A 23 5.98 6.42 -2.98
C PHE A 23 5.69 5.66 -4.28
N PRO A 24 6.52 5.65 -5.33
CA PRO A 24 6.08 5.13 -6.63
C PRO A 24 5.73 3.64 -6.68
N PRO A 25 6.52 2.70 -6.11
CA PRO A 25 6.21 1.27 -6.15
C PRO A 25 5.22 0.86 -5.05
N VAL A 26 5.40 1.35 -3.81
CA VAL A 26 4.49 0.97 -2.72
C VAL A 26 3.11 1.59 -2.93
N PHE A 27 3.01 2.84 -3.41
CA PHE A 27 1.71 3.44 -3.72
C PHE A 27 1.02 2.71 -4.88
N LYS A 28 1.78 2.29 -5.91
CA LYS A 28 1.24 1.44 -6.98
C LYS A 28 0.72 0.11 -6.44
N ALA A 29 1.47 -0.54 -5.56
CA ALA A 29 1.05 -1.80 -4.96
C ALA A 29 -0.14 -1.64 -4.00
N VAL A 30 -0.21 -0.54 -3.24
CA VAL A 30 -1.37 -0.23 -2.39
C VAL A 30 -2.61 0.05 -3.25
N LEU A 31 -2.48 0.79 -4.34
CA LEU A 31 -3.59 1.01 -5.29
C LEU A 31 -4.08 -0.30 -5.90
N LEU A 32 -3.16 -1.14 -6.39
CA LEU A 32 -3.49 -2.43 -7.00
C LEU A 32 -4.08 -3.40 -5.97
N GLY A 33 -3.48 -3.48 -4.78
CA GLY A 33 -3.97 -4.23 -3.63
C GLY A 33 -5.34 -3.72 -3.15
N PHE A 34 -5.62 -2.42 -3.24
CA PHE A 34 -6.94 -1.87 -2.92
C PHE A 34 -8.01 -2.38 -3.89
N PHE A 35 -7.74 -2.45 -5.19
CA PHE A 35 -8.68 -3.02 -6.16
C PHE A 35 -8.95 -4.51 -5.91
N ILE A 36 -7.90 -5.30 -5.64
CA ILE A 36 -8.04 -6.72 -5.30
C ILE A 36 -8.85 -6.87 -4.00
N TRP A 37 -8.56 -6.04 -3.00
CA TRP A 37 -9.27 -6.06 -1.74
C TRP A 37 -10.74 -5.69 -1.89
N LEU A 38 -11.12 -4.73 -2.76
CA LEU A 38 -12.53 -4.41 -3.00
C LEU A 38 -13.34 -5.62 -3.49
N VAL A 39 -12.74 -6.47 -4.34
CA VAL A 39 -13.38 -7.70 -4.82
C VAL A 39 -13.53 -8.72 -3.69
N VAL A 40 -12.44 -8.94 -2.92
CA VAL A 40 -12.43 -9.88 -1.78
C VAL A 40 -13.41 -9.42 -0.69
N HIS A 41 -13.34 -8.15 -0.30
CA HIS A 41 -14.20 -7.54 0.71
C HIS A 41 -15.67 -7.65 0.33
N ARG A 42 -16.04 -7.41 -0.94
CA ARG A 42 -17.42 -7.57 -1.39
C ARG A 42 -17.92 -9.01 -1.19
N GLN A 43 -17.07 -9.99 -1.47
CA GLN A 43 -17.45 -11.41 -1.37
C GLN A 43 -17.50 -11.91 0.08
N LEU A 44 -16.56 -11.46 0.92
CA LEU A 44 -16.47 -11.86 2.32
C LEU A 44 -17.37 -11.03 3.23
N ARG A 45 -17.90 -9.90 2.78
CA ARG A 45 -18.80 -9.02 3.56
C ARG A 45 -19.92 -9.81 4.24
N ASP A 46 -20.69 -10.56 3.46
CA ASP A 46 -21.88 -11.23 3.97
C ASP A 46 -21.54 -12.29 5.03
N TRP A 47 -20.36 -12.92 4.89
CA TRP A 47 -19.82 -13.86 5.88
C TRP A 47 -19.29 -13.14 7.12
N MET A 48 -18.59 -12.03 6.93
CA MET A 48 -17.96 -11.25 8.00
C MET A 48 -18.98 -10.59 8.94
N TYR A 49 -20.16 -10.28 8.42
CA TYR A 49 -21.29 -9.74 9.19
C TYR A 49 -22.32 -10.81 9.62
N ALA A 50 -22.05 -12.10 9.40
CA ALA A 50 -22.94 -13.19 9.79
C ALA A 50 -23.05 -13.41 11.33
N GLY A 51 -22.30 -12.66 12.13
CA GLY A 51 -22.33 -12.72 13.60
C GLY A 51 -21.35 -13.73 14.22
N GLU A 52 -20.73 -14.58 13.42
CA GLU A 52 -19.74 -15.60 13.85
C GLU A 52 -18.35 -15.00 14.15
N ILE A 53 -18.05 -13.79 13.65
CA ILE A 53 -16.72 -13.19 13.69
C ILE A 53 -16.67 -12.06 14.72
N TRP A 54 -15.73 -12.17 15.67
CA TRP A 54 -15.64 -11.30 16.84
C TRP A 54 -15.24 -9.86 16.51
N HIS A 55 -14.26 -9.66 15.61
CA HIS A 55 -13.82 -8.33 15.15
C HIS A 55 -13.77 -8.26 13.61
N PRO A 56 -14.90 -7.94 12.94
CA PRO A 56 -14.98 -7.81 11.49
C PRO A 56 -13.93 -6.85 10.92
N LEU A 57 -13.66 -5.75 11.63
CA LEU A 57 -12.71 -4.73 11.20
C LEU A 57 -11.25 -5.22 11.22
N LEU A 58 -10.86 -6.04 12.20
CA LEU A 58 -9.50 -6.61 12.24
C LEU A 58 -9.27 -7.61 11.11
N MET A 59 -10.30 -8.41 10.81
CA MET A 59 -10.27 -9.36 9.71
C MET A 59 -10.19 -8.65 8.36
N ASP A 60 -10.95 -7.57 8.17
CA ASP A 60 -10.90 -6.79 6.94
C ASP A 60 -9.54 -6.14 6.68
N LEU A 61 -8.91 -5.63 7.75
CA LEU A 61 -7.56 -5.05 7.69
C LEU A 61 -6.49 -6.09 7.32
N SER A 62 -6.62 -7.33 7.80
CA SER A 62 -5.68 -8.40 7.45
C SER A 62 -5.83 -8.84 5.98
N PHE A 63 -7.05 -8.92 5.46
CA PHE A 63 -7.27 -9.14 4.01
C PHE A 63 -6.71 -8.01 3.17
N PHE A 64 -6.85 -6.77 3.62
CA PHE A 64 -6.25 -5.62 2.96
C PHE A 64 -4.72 -5.73 2.93
N ALA A 65 -4.08 -6.02 4.07
CA ALA A 65 -2.64 -6.20 4.15
C ALA A 65 -2.12 -7.34 3.26
N LEU A 66 -2.81 -8.49 3.23
CA LEU A 66 -2.48 -9.62 2.34
C LEU A 66 -2.60 -9.22 0.87
N SER A 67 -3.62 -8.47 0.52
CA SER A 67 -3.84 -7.96 -0.83
C SER A 67 -2.73 -7.03 -1.30
N VAL A 68 -2.29 -6.10 -0.43
CA VAL A 68 -1.15 -5.20 -0.71
C VAL A 68 0.15 -5.99 -0.84
N CYS A 69 0.36 -7.02 0.00
CA CYS A 69 1.53 -7.89 -0.10
C CYS A 69 1.56 -8.67 -1.44
N LEU A 70 0.42 -9.22 -1.85
CA LEU A 70 0.28 -9.93 -3.14
C LEU A 70 0.53 -8.98 -4.31
N ALA A 71 0.00 -7.76 -4.25
CA ALA A 71 0.24 -6.71 -5.24
C ALA A 71 1.73 -6.30 -5.31
N LEU A 72 2.42 -6.19 -4.17
CA LEU A 72 3.87 -5.93 -4.13
C LEU A 72 4.65 -7.06 -4.81
N VAL A 73 4.30 -8.32 -4.54
CA VAL A 73 4.93 -9.49 -5.17
C VAL A 73 4.72 -9.49 -6.68
N LEU A 74 3.49 -9.25 -7.15
CA LEU A 74 3.19 -9.14 -8.58
C LEU A 74 3.99 -8.02 -9.25
N LEU A 75 4.14 -6.87 -8.58
CA LEU A 75 4.88 -5.73 -9.10
C LEU A 75 6.41 -5.92 -9.06
N THR A 76 6.90 -6.87 -8.26
CA THR A 76 8.32 -7.25 -8.18
C THR A 76 8.69 -8.38 -9.16
N ILE A 77 7.74 -9.27 -9.46
CA ILE A 77 7.93 -10.39 -10.39
C ILE A 77 7.89 -9.94 -11.87
N TRP A 78 7.22 -8.82 -12.15
CA TRP A 78 7.12 -8.22 -13.48
C TRP A 78 8.27 -7.26 -13.78
#